data_AF-A0A919K952-F1
#
_entry.id   AF-A0A919K952-F1
#
_cell.length_a   1.000
_cell.length_b   1.000
_cell.length_c   1.000
_cell.angle_alpha   90.00
_cell.angle_beta   90.00
_cell.angle_gamma   90.00
#
_symmetry.space_group_name_H-M   'P 1'
#
loop_
_entity.id
_entity.type
_entity.pdbx_description
1 polymer ?
#
loop_
_entity_poly.entity_id
_entity_poly.type
_entity_poly.pdbx_seq_one_letter_code
_entity_poly.pdbx_strand_id
1 'polypeptide(L)'
;MQTSMKQVVARHPITALVVIVFSIAYPAMFLVALATHRVIPGGDLIERLPFAPDELAGLLLTAFALLPAAVFVTWAADGRAGVRQLFRRAVRWRFPLRYWLLALTAIPVLTVAAGLLLGDTWRPDDPVRLIPVQLGQLLINLLLVNLWEETAWAGVVQTRLEQRHSAVVAGLITAVPFGLVHWPLAFIGDFTLTSVLVALPAYVLLGTLVRPLGGLVMRGAGGSVLAFALLHTVFNRTNNPNGIVAAVLHGSAYQIGILTVLLLLTVTVALAQRDVIAFIRRHPHAFFLIVFSTLGQAAAFVPVIAHRVYGADWNIELYLILPTLLFLLLPALVITRIARGADGLRELARSMVRFRVHPAWYLLPLVAVPALTLLTALPAPSGVTAAEAATAYVTVFLPALAFQFLTTNLWEETVWTGFFQGPLQDRFGPWRAVLLTTPFFALQHLSLVFGGTFGQGLAQFGLILVAAFFTRVLLGWIYQRTRSVALAGLVHAAANAAGIALVPQLFRQPGGGGTALLLLGLVVILTTLAASAVTTRKGLRHA
;
A
#
# COMPACT_ATOMS: atom_id res chain seq x y z
N MET A 1 27.24 4.95 42.97
CA MET A 1 25.77 5.16 43.07
C MET A 1 25.07 4.05 42.29
N GLN A 2 24.36 3.15 42.95
CA GLN A 2 23.52 2.15 42.26
C GLN A 2 22.27 2.86 41.71
N THR A 3 22.12 2.87 40.38
CA THR A 3 20.91 3.37 39.73
C THR A 3 19.75 2.46 40.13
N SER A 4 18.70 3.00 40.77
CA SER A 4 17.57 2.16 41.17
C SER A 4 16.80 1.68 39.93
N MET A 5 16.19 0.49 39.99
CA MET A 5 15.38 -0.06 38.89
C MET A 5 14.33 0.95 38.40
N LYS A 6 13.73 1.70 39.33
CA LYS A 6 12.81 2.80 39.01
C LYS A 6 13.46 3.89 38.14
N GLN A 7 14.69 4.29 38.43
CA GLN A 7 15.42 5.30 37.65
C GLN A 7 15.76 4.80 36.24
N VAL A 8 16.11 3.52 36.07
CA VAL A 8 16.34 2.92 34.74
C VAL A 8 15.04 2.94 33.92
N VAL A 9 13.93 2.50 34.50
CA VAL A 9 12.61 2.50 33.85
C VAL A 9 12.18 3.91 33.46
N ALA A 10 12.38 4.90 34.34
CA ALA A 10 12.03 6.29 34.06
C ALA A 10 12.84 6.89 32.90
N ARG A 11 14.12 6.47 32.74
CA ARG A 11 14.98 6.92 31.63
C ARG A 11 14.64 6.26 30.29
N HIS A 12 14.21 4.99 30.32
CA HIS A 12 13.92 4.20 29.12
C HIS A 12 12.54 3.51 29.18
N PRO A 13 11.44 4.27 29.28
CA PRO A 13 10.11 3.70 29.57
C PRO A 13 9.61 2.77 28.46
N ILE A 14 9.84 3.10 27.18
CA ILE A 14 9.43 2.25 26.06
C ILE A 14 10.19 0.91 26.10
N THR A 15 11.52 0.96 26.21
CA THR A 15 12.36 -0.23 26.28
C THR A 15 12.00 -1.09 27.49
N ALA A 16 11.81 -0.47 28.65
CA ALA A 16 11.42 -1.17 29.87
C ALA A 16 10.06 -1.87 29.71
N LEU A 17 9.07 -1.21 29.13
CA LEU A 17 7.77 -1.83 28.87
C LEU A 17 7.91 -3.04 27.95
N VAL A 18 8.61 -2.90 26.82
CA VAL A 18 8.79 -4.01 25.88
C VAL A 18 9.50 -5.18 26.55
N VAL A 19 10.59 -4.94 27.29
CA VAL A 19 11.30 -6.01 28.01
C VAL A 19 10.39 -6.72 29.01
N ILE A 20 9.70 -5.98 29.89
CA ILE A 20 8.81 -6.57 30.91
C ILE A 20 7.69 -7.38 30.25
N VAL A 21 7.04 -6.81 29.23
CA VAL A 21 5.94 -7.46 28.53
C VAL A 21 6.40 -8.75 27.90
N PHE A 22 7.50 -8.74 27.14
CA PHE A 22 7.97 -9.95 26.45
C PHE A 22 8.45 -11.02 27.44
N SER A 23 9.09 -10.63 28.55
CA SER A 23 9.52 -11.56 29.58
C SER A 23 8.36 -12.26 30.30
N ILE A 24 7.18 -11.64 30.38
CA ILE A 24 6.01 -12.21 31.06
C ILE A 24 5.04 -12.87 30.06
N ALA A 25 4.73 -12.18 28.97
CA ALA A 25 3.73 -12.59 28.00
C ALA A 25 4.11 -13.89 27.29
N TYR A 26 5.36 -14.02 26.85
CA TYR A 26 5.79 -15.21 26.10
C TYR A 26 5.62 -16.47 26.95
N PRO A 27 6.22 -16.57 28.17
CA PRO A 27 5.99 -17.73 29.03
C PRO A 27 4.50 -17.98 29.30
N ALA A 28 3.73 -16.94 29.63
CA ALA A 28 2.32 -17.10 29.96
C ALA A 28 1.49 -17.66 28.79
N MET A 29 1.72 -17.17 27.57
CA MET A 29 1.02 -17.65 26.38
C MET A 29 1.52 -19.04 25.93
N PHE A 30 2.82 -19.31 26.06
CA PHE A 30 3.36 -20.64 25.76
C PHE A 30 2.86 -21.71 26.74
N LEU A 31 2.53 -21.38 27.99
CA LEU A 31 1.86 -22.33 28.89
C LEU A 31 0.53 -22.82 28.31
N VAL A 32 -0.25 -21.92 27.71
CA VAL A 32 -1.51 -22.29 27.04
C VAL A 32 -1.22 -23.21 25.85
N ALA A 33 -0.28 -22.82 24.97
CA ALA A 33 0.10 -23.64 23.82
C ALA A 33 0.59 -25.05 24.23
N LEU A 34 1.48 -25.13 25.22
CA LEU A 34 2.01 -26.40 25.73
C LEU A 34 0.90 -27.29 26.32
N ALA A 35 -0.06 -26.70 27.02
CA ALA A 35 -1.19 -27.44 27.59
C ALA A 35 -2.18 -27.90 26.50
N THR A 36 -2.45 -27.07 25.49
CA THR A 36 -3.28 -27.43 24.32
C THR A 36 -2.66 -28.61 23.55
N HIS A 37 -1.34 -28.60 23.35
CA HIS A 37 -0.60 -29.70 22.69
C HIS A 37 -0.28 -30.89 23.62
N ARG A 38 -0.84 -30.92 24.83
CA ARG A 38 -0.64 -31.98 25.83
C ARG A 38 0.82 -32.25 26.21
N VAL A 39 1.70 -31.25 26.03
CA VAL A 39 3.11 -31.31 26.47
C VAL A 39 3.20 -31.16 28.00
N ILE A 40 2.28 -30.39 28.58
CA ILE A 40 2.09 -30.26 30.03
C ILE A 40 0.65 -30.61 30.43
N PRO A 41 0.39 -30.96 31.71
CA PRO A 41 -0.98 -31.13 32.21
C PRO A 41 -1.81 -29.85 32.08
N GLY A 42 -3.11 -29.98 31.86
CA GLY A 42 -4.05 -28.84 31.81
C GLY A 42 -4.87 -28.70 30.52
N GLY A 43 -4.57 -29.49 29.48
CA GLY A 43 -5.35 -29.47 28.22
C GLY A 43 -6.85 -29.72 28.43
N ASP A 44 -7.22 -30.72 29.21
CA ASP A 44 -8.63 -31.02 29.51
C ASP A 44 -9.33 -29.88 30.29
N LEU A 45 -8.58 -29.11 31.08
CA LEU A 45 -9.13 -27.93 31.76
C LEU A 45 -9.40 -26.81 30.76
N ILE A 46 -8.46 -26.56 29.84
CA ILE A 46 -8.60 -25.53 28.80
C ILE A 46 -9.80 -25.85 27.90
N GLU A 47 -9.97 -27.11 27.49
CA GLU A 47 -11.11 -27.54 26.66
C GLU A 47 -12.48 -27.38 27.35
N ARG A 48 -12.52 -27.37 28.68
CA ARG A 48 -13.74 -27.15 29.47
C ARG A 48 -14.04 -25.67 29.69
N LEU A 49 -13.09 -24.78 29.43
CA LEU A 49 -13.32 -23.34 29.57
C LEU A 49 -14.23 -22.84 28.44
N PRO A 50 -15.07 -21.84 28.69
CA PRO A 50 -15.94 -21.26 27.66
C PRO A 50 -15.19 -20.33 26.69
N PHE A 51 -13.85 -20.33 26.72
CA PHE A 51 -12.98 -19.46 25.92
C PHE A 51 -12.13 -20.32 25.01
N ALA A 52 -11.93 -19.87 23.77
CA ALA A 52 -10.97 -20.52 22.90
C ALA A 52 -9.54 -20.37 23.48
N PRO A 53 -8.63 -21.33 23.28
CA PRO A 53 -7.29 -21.26 23.86
C PRO A 53 -6.50 -19.99 23.48
N ASP A 54 -6.68 -19.50 22.26
CA ASP A 54 -6.11 -18.23 21.78
C ASP A 54 -6.69 -17.00 22.50
N GLU A 55 -8.00 -16.98 22.76
CA GLU A 55 -8.64 -15.95 23.58
C GLU A 55 -8.12 -15.95 25.02
N LEU A 56 -7.92 -17.14 25.61
CA LEU A 56 -7.31 -17.30 26.94
C LEU A 56 -5.88 -16.76 26.95
N ALA A 57 -5.07 -17.10 25.95
CA ALA A 57 -3.71 -16.57 25.83
C ALA A 57 -3.70 -15.04 25.68
N GLY A 58 -4.61 -14.47 24.90
CA GLY A 58 -4.80 -13.02 24.78
C GLY A 58 -5.21 -12.35 26.10
N LEU A 59 -6.07 -12.98 26.89
CA LEU A 59 -6.43 -12.49 28.22
C LEU A 59 -5.23 -12.52 29.18
N LEU A 60 -4.41 -13.58 29.13
CA LEU A 60 -3.20 -13.66 29.94
C LEU A 60 -2.19 -12.56 29.58
N LEU A 61 -1.97 -12.34 28.28
CA LEU A 61 -1.16 -11.25 27.76
C LEU A 61 -1.63 -9.88 28.29
N THR A 62 -2.93 -9.59 28.18
CA THR A 62 -3.46 -8.27 28.53
C THR A 62 -3.49 -8.04 30.05
N ALA A 63 -4.03 -8.98 30.81
CA ALA A 63 -4.25 -8.84 32.25
C ALA A 63 -2.96 -8.96 33.08
N PHE A 64 -2.03 -9.86 32.70
CA PHE A 64 -0.85 -10.15 33.51
C PHE A 64 0.45 -9.53 32.97
N ALA A 65 0.55 -9.26 31.66
CA ALA A 65 1.76 -8.63 31.11
C ALA A 65 1.54 -7.15 30.79
N LEU A 66 0.63 -6.82 29.87
CA LEU A 66 0.49 -5.47 29.32
C LEU A 66 0.03 -4.45 30.34
N LEU A 67 -1.12 -4.67 31.00
CA LEU A 67 -1.68 -3.69 31.94
C LEU A 67 -0.78 -3.43 33.15
N PRO A 68 -0.24 -4.46 33.85
CA PRO A 68 0.67 -4.24 34.97
C PRO A 68 1.96 -3.52 34.53
N ALA A 69 2.54 -3.88 33.40
CA ALA A 69 3.72 -3.22 32.86
C ALA A 69 3.44 -1.75 32.52
N ALA A 70 2.30 -1.46 31.87
CA ALA A 70 1.89 -0.10 31.52
C ALA A 70 1.71 0.78 32.76
N VAL A 71 1.08 0.26 33.81
CA VAL A 71 0.90 0.96 35.09
C VAL A 71 2.24 1.20 35.77
N PHE A 72 3.09 0.17 35.88
CA PHE A 72 4.39 0.27 36.54
C PHE A 72 5.32 1.25 35.82
N VAL A 73 5.47 1.13 34.51
CA VAL A 73 6.33 2.00 33.69
C VAL A 73 5.83 3.44 33.75
N THR A 74 4.52 3.66 33.65
CA THR A 74 3.95 5.01 33.73
C THR A 74 4.12 5.60 35.13
N TRP A 75 3.94 4.80 36.19
CA TRP A 75 4.21 5.25 37.56
C TRP A 75 5.69 5.60 37.79
N ALA A 76 6.60 4.78 37.25
CA ALA A 76 8.03 5.00 37.41
C ALA A 76 8.50 6.27 36.67
N ALA A 77 7.98 6.51 35.46
CA ALA A 77 8.34 7.66 34.64
C ALA A 77 7.62 8.96 35.06
N ASP A 78 6.30 8.90 35.27
CA ASP A 78 5.42 10.08 35.39
C ASP A 78 4.69 10.17 36.74
N GLY A 79 4.99 9.26 37.67
CA GLY A 79 4.39 9.21 38.99
C GLY A 79 2.89 8.86 39.00
N ARG A 80 2.24 9.11 40.14
CA ARG A 80 0.81 8.85 40.33
C ARG A 80 -0.08 9.68 39.38
N ALA A 81 0.35 10.90 39.04
CA ALA A 81 -0.38 11.78 38.13
C ALA A 81 -0.43 11.20 36.71
N GLY A 82 0.69 10.66 36.21
CA GLY A 82 0.73 10.00 34.91
C GLY A 82 -0.20 8.78 34.82
N VAL A 83 -0.23 7.95 35.87
CA VAL A 83 -1.15 6.80 35.93
C VAL A 83 -2.61 7.24 35.89
N ARG A 84 -2.98 8.27 36.68
CA ARG A 84 -4.35 8.83 36.64
C ARG A 84 -4.68 9.36 35.24
N GLN A 85 -3.74 10.01 34.57
CA GLN A 85 -3.94 10.51 33.21
C GLN A 85 -4.12 9.37 32.20
N LEU A 86 -3.36 8.27 32.33
CA LEU A 86 -3.48 7.09 31.48
C LEU A 86 -4.90 6.50 31.57
N PHE A 87 -5.37 6.21 32.79
CA PHE A 87 -6.72 5.67 32.99
C PHE A 87 -7.82 6.67 32.59
N ARG A 88 -7.64 7.97 32.84
CA ARG A 88 -8.58 9.00 32.36
C ARG A 88 -8.72 8.99 30.84
N ARG A 89 -7.63 8.75 30.10
CA ARG A 89 -7.66 8.60 28.64
C ARG A 89 -8.30 7.29 28.19
N ALA A 90 -8.12 6.21 28.95
CA ALA A 90 -8.74 4.90 28.71
C ALA A 90 -10.27 4.93 28.86
N VAL A 91 -10.83 5.85 29.66
CA VAL A 91 -12.29 6.01 29.84
C VAL A 91 -12.85 7.29 29.21
N ARG A 92 -12.06 8.01 28.40
CA ARG A 92 -12.49 9.27 27.78
C ARG A 92 -13.42 8.99 26.59
N TRP A 93 -14.72 9.03 26.83
CA TRP A 93 -15.75 8.85 25.82
C TRP A 93 -16.23 10.15 25.14
N ARG A 94 -15.97 11.31 25.78
CA ARG A 94 -16.34 12.64 25.24
C ARG A 94 -15.33 13.08 24.17
N PHE A 95 -15.65 12.79 22.91
CA PHE A 95 -14.93 13.23 21.72
C PHE A 95 -15.90 13.39 20.52
N PRO A 96 -15.49 14.03 19.41
CA PRO A 96 -16.40 14.34 18.30
C PRO A 96 -17.10 13.11 17.71
N LEU A 97 -18.41 13.21 17.44
CA LEU A 97 -19.27 12.13 16.92
C LEU A 97 -18.70 11.45 15.66
N ARG A 98 -18.02 12.20 14.79
CA ARG A 98 -17.37 11.64 13.60
C ARG A 98 -16.39 10.49 13.90
N TYR A 99 -15.71 10.49 15.05
CA TYR A 99 -14.79 9.41 15.42
C TYR A 99 -15.51 8.21 16.02
N TRP A 100 -16.68 8.42 16.63
CA TRP A 100 -17.59 7.32 17.00
C TRP A 100 -18.08 6.59 15.76
N LEU A 101 -18.61 7.35 14.78
CA LEU A 101 -19.08 6.79 13.51
C LEU A 101 -17.93 6.08 12.77
N LEU A 102 -16.77 6.72 12.64
CA LEU A 102 -15.60 6.12 12.01
C LEU A 102 -15.20 4.79 12.68
N ALA A 103 -15.08 4.76 14.02
CA ALA A 103 -14.64 3.57 14.74
C ALA A 103 -15.66 2.43 14.68
N LEU A 104 -16.96 2.73 14.79
CA LEU A 104 -18.02 1.71 14.88
C LEU A 104 -18.53 1.23 13.51
N THR A 105 -18.55 2.07 12.48
CA THR A 105 -19.25 1.75 11.23
C THR A 105 -18.35 1.67 10.01
N ALA A 106 -17.25 2.42 9.95
CA ALA A 106 -16.48 2.51 8.71
C ALA A 106 -15.81 1.19 8.33
N ILE A 107 -15.15 0.53 9.28
CA ILE A 107 -14.46 -0.75 9.01
C ILE A 107 -15.46 -1.85 8.60
N PRO A 108 -16.55 -2.14 9.35
CA PRO A 108 -17.48 -3.19 8.98
C PRO A 108 -18.18 -2.94 7.65
N VAL A 109 -18.77 -1.76 7.45
CA VAL A 109 -19.59 -1.46 6.27
C VAL A 109 -18.74 -1.45 5.00
N LEU A 110 -17.56 -0.82 5.04
CA LEU A 110 -16.68 -0.78 3.87
C LEU A 110 -16.08 -2.15 3.58
N THR A 111 -15.83 -2.98 4.60
CA THR A 111 -15.34 -4.36 4.40
C THR A 111 -16.42 -5.24 3.77
N VAL A 112 -17.68 -5.12 4.20
CA VAL A 112 -18.81 -5.79 3.54
C VAL A 112 -18.90 -5.36 2.08
N ALA A 113 -18.88 -4.04 1.82
CA ALA A 113 -18.95 -3.51 0.45
C ALA A 113 -17.79 -4.01 -0.41
N ALA A 114 -16.56 -4.03 0.14
CA ALA A 114 -15.38 -4.54 -0.55
C ALA A 114 -15.51 -6.05 -0.84
N GLY A 115 -15.96 -6.85 0.13
CA GLY A 115 -16.19 -8.30 -0.08
C GLY A 115 -17.19 -8.55 -1.22
N LEU A 116 -18.32 -7.86 -1.21
CA LEU A 116 -19.34 -7.96 -2.28
C LEU A 116 -18.78 -7.56 -3.66
N LEU A 117 -18.01 -6.47 -3.72
CA LEU A 117 -17.36 -6.03 -4.97
C LEU A 117 -16.32 -7.03 -5.47
N LEU A 118 -15.69 -7.78 -4.56
CA LEU A 118 -14.69 -8.79 -4.88
C LEU A 118 -15.28 -10.19 -5.09
N GLY A 119 -16.61 -10.33 -5.04
CA GLY A 119 -17.32 -11.56 -5.39
C GLY A 119 -17.84 -12.40 -4.22
N ASP A 120 -17.71 -11.93 -2.98
CA ASP A 120 -18.42 -12.55 -1.85
C ASP A 120 -19.93 -12.38 -2.02
N THR A 121 -20.71 -13.28 -1.41
CA THR A 121 -22.17 -13.26 -1.51
C THR A 121 -22.80 -12.87 -0.18
N TRP A 122 -23.79 -11.96 -0.23
CA TRP A 122 -24.57 -11.59 0.95
C TRP A 122 -25.51 -12.74 1.34
N ARG A 123 -25.22 -13.39 2.47
CA ARG A 123 -26.03 -14.47 3.01
C ARG A 123 -25.79 -14.56 4.53
N PRO A 124 -26.57 -13.84 5.34
CA PRO A 124 -26.45 -13.91 6.80
C PRO A 124 -26.93 -15.26 7.35
N ASP A 125 -26.13 -15.87 8.21
CA ASP A 125 -26.43 -17.18 8.82
C ASP A 125 -27.65 -17.12 9.76
N ASP A 126 -27.69 -16.11 10.64
CA ASP A 126 -28.77 -15.86 11.60
C ASP A 126 -29.00 -14.35 11.75
N PRO A 127 -29.84 -13.74 10.90
CA PRO A 127 -30.11 -12.31 10.92
C PRO A 127 -30.67 -11.79 12.25
N VAL A 128 -31.42 -12.63 12.97
CA VAL A 128 -32.11 -12.26 14.22
C VAL A 128 -31.10 -12.13 15.35
N ARG A 129 -30.18 -13.10 15.46
CA ARG A 129 -29.18 -13.11 16.53
C ARG A 129 -27.90 -12.34 16.19
N LEU A 130 -27.69 -11.98 14.93
CA LEU A 130 -26.51 -11.26 14.47
C LEU A 130 -26.17 -10.05 15.35
N ILE A 131 -27.11 -9.12 15.52
CA ILE A 131 -26.87 -7.88 16.28
C ILE A 131 -26.56 -8.17 17.76
N PRO A 132 -27.40 -8.88 18.54
CA PRO A 132 -27.12 -9.11 19.95
C PRO A 132 -25.85 -9.93 20.18
N VAL A 133 -25.55 -10.92 19.33
CA VAL A 133 -24.31 -11.71 19.44
C VAL A 133 -23.08 -10.85 19.18
N GLN A 134 -23.07 -10.09 18.08
CA GLN A 134 -21.94 -9.26 17.71
C GLN A 134 -21.73 -8.10 18.69
N LEU A 135 -22.80 -7.50 19.23
CA LEU A 135 -22.70 -6.50 20.29
C LEU A 135 -22.12 -7.07 21.58
N GLY A 136 -22.59 -8.25 22.00
CA GLY A 136 -22.05 -8.93 23.18
C GLY A 136 -20.56 -9.23 23.03
N GLN A 137 -20.16 -9.81 21.91
CA GLN A 137 -18.75 -10.12 21.61
C GLN A 137 -17.88 -8.87 21.47
N LEU A 138 -18.41 -7.79 20.89
CA LEU A 138 -17.73 -6.50 20.83
C LEU A 138 -17.46 -5.95 22.24
N LEU A 139 -18.45 -5.98 23.14
CA LEU A 139 -18.29 -5.51 24.52
C LEU A 139 -17.28 -6.37 25.29
N ILE A 140 -17.36 -7.69 25.16
CA ILE A 140 -16.42 -8.63 25.80
C ILE A 140 -14.99 -8.34 25.32
N ASN A 141 -14.78 -8.27 24.01
CA ASN A 141 -13.46 -8.06 23.43
C ASN A 141 -12.89 -6.67 23.78
N LEU A 142 -13.73 -5.63 23.77
CA LEU A 142 -13.33 -4.29 24.22
C LEU A 142 -12.88 -4.28 25.69
N LEU A 143 -13.72 -4.80 26.58
CA LEU A 143 -13.54 -4.65 28.03
C LEU A 143 -12.50 -5.61 28.61
N LEU A 144 -12.31 -6.78 28.02
CA LEU A 144 -11.38 -7.79 28.53
C LEU A 144 -10.02 -7.74 27.83
N VAL A 145 -9.95 -7.30 26.58
CA VAL A 145 -8.74 -7.42 25.76
C VAL A 145 -8.29 -6.04 25.24
N ASN A 146 -8.96 -5.50 24.23
CA ASN A 146 -8.43 -4.39 23.44
C ASN A 146 -8.24 -3.09 24.24
N LEU A 147 -9.08 -2.81 25.24
CA LEU A 147 -8.94 -1.60 26.05
C LEU A 147 -7.62 -1.59 26.83
N TRP A 148 -7.25 -2.73 27.41
CA TRP A 148 -6.03 -2.86 28.21
C TRP A 148 -4.81 -2.98 27.32
N GLU A 149 -4.94 -3.69 26.22
CA GLU A 149 -3.92 -3.76 25.18
C GLU A 149 -3.56 -2.37 24.65
N GLU A 150 -4.56 -1.56 24.28
CA GLU A 150 -4.31 -0.20 23.80
C GLU A 150 -3.93 0.78 24.90
N THR A 151 -4.27 0.49 26.16
CA THR A 151 -3.72 1.24 27.30
C THR A 151 -2.21 1.10 27.36
N ALA A 152 -1.65 -0.09 27.10
CA ALA A 152 -0.20 -0.28 27.00
C ALA A 152 0.36 0.28 25.69
N TRP A 153 -0.13 -0.18 24.54
CA TRP A 153 0.49 0.15 23.26
C TRP A 153 0.22 1.57 22.80
N ALA A 154 -1.03 2.02 22.72
CA ALA A 154 -1.34 3.40 22.32
C ALA A 154 -1.09 4.40 23.47
N GLY A 155 -1.54 4.05 24.68
CA GLY A 155 -1.48 4.90 25.86
C GLY A 155 -0.06 5.16 26.37
N VAL A 156 0.82 4.15 26.34
CA VAL A 156 2.20 4.26 26.85
C VAL A 156 3.23 4.37 25.74
N VAL A 157 3.30 3.39 24.83
CA VAL A 157 4.36 3.30 23.82
C VAL A 157 4.21 4.36 22.73
N GLN A 158 3.09 4.33 22.00
CA GLN A 158 2.88 5.20 20.85
C GLN A 158 2.81 6.68 21.25
N THR A 159 2.11 7.01 22.35
CA THR A 159 2.07 8.39 22.85
C THR A 159 3.46 8.95 23.14
N ARG A 160 4.40 8.13 23.65
CA ARG A 160 5.79 8.58 23.91
C ARG A 160 6.60 8.70 22.62
N LEU A 161 6.44 7.77 21.68
CA LEU A 161 7.07 7.88 20.36
C LEU A 161 6.59 9.13 19.60
N GLU A 162 5.31 9.48 19.74
CA GLU A 162 4.71 10.68 19.16
C GLU A 162 5.30 12.01 19.67
N GLN A 163 6.06 12.00 20.76
CA GLN A 163 6.79 13.18 21.22
C GLN A 163 7.96 13.55 20.28
N ARG A 164 8.46 12.57 19.52
CA ARG A 164 9.61 12.72 18.60
C ARG A 164 9.28 12.36 17.14
N HIS A 165 8.13 11.74 16.91
CA HIS A 165 7.70 11.26 15.60
C HIS A 165 6.26 11.69 15.29
N SER A 166 5.86 11.64 14.01
CA SER A 166 4.45 11.82 13.64
C SER A 166 3.61 10.64 14.14
N ALA A 167 2.28 10.82 14.21
CA ALA A 167 1.36 9.75 14.62
C ALA A 167 1.51 8.48 13.77
N VAL A 168 1.72 8.66 12.46
CA VAL A 168 1.93 7.56 11.52
C VAL A 168 3.23 6.83 11.81
N VAL A 169 4.35 7.55 11.95
CA VAL A 169 5.66 6.94 12.22
C VAL A 169 5.69 6.27 13.60
N ALA A 170 5.10 6.90 14.62
CA ALA A 170 4.96 6.29 15.94
C ALA A 170 4.10 5.01 15.88
N GLY A 171 3.02 5.00 15.09
CA GLY A 171 2.21 3.82 14.82
C GLY A 171 3.02 2.69 14.16
N LEU A 172 3.78 3.00 13.11
CA LEU A 172 4.64 2.04 12.40
C LEU A 172 5.73 1.46 13.30
N ILE A 173 6.41 2.29 14.09
CA ILE A 173 7.42 1.82 15.06
C ILE A 173 6.76 0.91 16.11
N THR A 174 5.57 1.25 16.58
CA THR A 174 4.87 0.42 17.58
C THR A 174 4.31 -0.88 16.98
N ALA A 175 4.02 -0.92 15.68
CA ALA A 175 3.53 -2.12 14.99
C ALA A 175 4.51 -3.30 15.09
N VAL A 176 5.81 -3.04 15.19
CA VAL A 176 6.84 -4.08 15.31
C VAL A 176 6.74 -4.86 16.62
N PRO A 177 6.91 -4.26 17.82
CA PRO A 177 6.74 -4.97 19.08
C PRO A 177 5.28 -5.44 19.28
N PHE A 178 4.30 -4.75 18.72
CA PHE A 178 2.91 -5.20 18.71
C PHE A 178 2.75 -6.51 17.95
N GLY A 179 3.25 -6.63 16.71
CA GLY A 179 3.15 -7.89 15.96
C GLY A 179 3.95 -9.03 16.61
N LEU A 180 5.14 -8.72 17.13
CA LEU A 180 5.97 -9.67 17.85
C LEU A 180 5.27 -10.24 19.09
N VAL A 181 4.52 -9.43 19.88
CA VAL A 181 3.86 -9.93 21.10
C VAL A 181 2.79 -11.00 20.81
N HIS A 182 2.25 -11.01 19.60
CA HIS A 182 1.23 -11.98 19.16
C HIS A 182 1.83 -13.28 18.62
N TRP A 183 3.14 -13.34 18.39
CA TRP A 183 3.78 -14.51 17.78
C TRP A 183 3.52 -15.84 18.52
N PRO A 184 3.46 -15.91 19.86
CA PRO A 184 3.11 -17.14 20.57
C PRO A 184 1.74 -17.73 20.18
N LEU A 185 0.80 -16.92 19.69
CA LEU A 185 -0.51 -17.40 19.23
C LEU A 185 -0.39 -18.37 18.04
N ALA A 186 0.67 -18.26 17.23
CA ALA A 186 0.90 -19.14 16.10
C ALA A 186 1.23 -20.60 16.49
N PHE A 187 1.42 -20.86 17.79
CA PHE A 187 1.72 -22.18 18.34
C PHE A 187 0.54 -22.82 19.05
N ILE A 188 -0.63 -22.16 19.13
CA ILE A 188 -1.78 -22.67 19.87
C ILE A 188 -2.55 -23.73 19.09
N GLY A 189 -2.89 -23.44 17.83
CA GLY A 189 -3.51 -24.41 16.93
C GLY A 189 -2.48 -25.34 16.28
N ASP A 190 -2.95 -26.15 15.32
CA ASP A 190 -2.05 -26.94 14.47
C ASP A 190 -1.10 -26.02 13.70
N PHE A 191 0.19 -26.35 13.72
CA PHE A 191 1.21 -25.50 13.11
C PHE A 191 2.28 -26.31 12.35
N THR A 192 2.87 -25.64 11.36
CA THR A 192 4.08 -26.09 10.67
C THR A 192 5.15 -25.02 10.82
N LEU A 193 6.41 -25.36 10.53
CA LEU A 193 7.48 -24.35 10.51
C LEU A 193 7.12 -23.18 9.57
N THR A 194 6.51 -23.48 8.43
CA THR A 194 6.12 -22.44 7.45
C THR A 194 5.02 -21.55 7.99
N SER A 195 3.95 -22.09 8.61
CA SER A 195 2.85 -21.27 9.14
C SER A 195 3.32 -20.35 10.26
N VAL A 196 4.22 -20.81 11.13
CA VAL A 196 4.82 -20.00 12.21
C VAL A 196 5.71 -18.88 11.65
N LEU A 197 6.53 -19.17 10.63
CA LEU A 197 7.40 -18.18 10.00
C LEU A 197 6.62 -17.13 9.20
N VAL A 198 5.45 -17.49 8.64
CA VAL A 198 4.55 -16.57 7.93
C VAL A 198 3.69 -15.75 8.89
N ALA A 199 3.28 -16.31 10.03
CA ALA A 199 2.42 -15.62 10.99
C ALA A 199 3.06 -14.34 11.54
N LEU A 200 4.36 -14.36 11.83
CA LEU A 200 5.07 -13.20 12.38
C LEU A 200 5.04 -11.95 11.46
N PRO A 201 5.51 -12.02 10.20
CA PRO A 201 5.41 -10.89 9.30
C PRO A 201 3.96 -10.51 9.01
N ALA A 202 3.01 -11.45 9.03
CA ALA A 202 1.58 -11.13 8.89
C ALA A 202 1.06 -10.28 10.06
N TYR A 203 1.39 -10.61 11.31
CA TYR A 203 1.00 -9.79 12.47
C TYR A 203 1.62 -8.40 12.44
N VAL A 204 2.91 -8.30 12.08
CA VAL A 204 3.58 -7.00 11.94
C VAL A 204 2.93 -6.18 10.83
N LEU A 205 2.70 -6.79 9.65
CA LEU A 205 2.05 -6.14 8.51
C LEU A 205 0.66 -5.62 8.89
N LEU A 206 -0.15 -6.43 9.55
CA LEU A 206 -1.48 -6.01 10.02
C LEU A 206 -1.40 -4.85 11.00
N GLY A 207 -0.43 -4.90 11.93
CA GLY A 207 -0.09 -3.80 12.83
C GLY A 207 0.27 -2.53 12.06
N THR A 208 1.01 -2.61 10.95
CA THR A 208 1.37 -1.42 10.15
C THR A 208 0.17 -0.75 9.49
N LEU A 209 -0.95 -1.45 9.32
CA LEU A 209 -2.20 -0.89 8.79
C LEU A 209 -3.07 -0.30 9.91
N VAL A 210 -3.27 -1.03 11.00
CA VAL A 210 -4.19 -0.63 12.08
C VAL A 210 -3.60 0.48 12.97
N ARG A 211 -2.30 0.40 13.29
CA ARG A 211 -1.67 1.28 14.30
C ARG A 211 -1.60 2.76 13.85
N PRO A 212 -1.25 3.09 12.60
CA PRO A 212 -1.32 4.46 12.11
C PRO A 212 -2.74 5.02 12.13
N LEU A 213 -3.74 4.25 11.66
CA LEU A 213 -5.15 4.66 11.70
C LEU A 213 -5.59 4.96 13.14
N GLY A 214 -5.34 4.02 14.07
CA GLY A 214 -5.68 4.18 15.47
C GLY A 214 -5.00 5.40 16.10
N GLY A 215 -3.74 5.68 15.77
CA GLY A 215 -3.02 6.87 16.22
C GLY A 215 -3.69 8.17 15.77
N LEU A 216 -4.07 8.23 14.50
CA LEU A 216 -4.76 9.38 13.91
C LEU A 216 -6.16 9.58 14.51
N VAL A 217 -6.90 8.49 14.75
CA VAL A 217 -8.21 8.50 15.43
C VAL A 217 -8.06 8.96 16.88
N MET A 218 -7.08 8.41 17.62
CA MET A 218 -6.78 8.82 18.99
C MET A 218 -6.48 10.32 19.08
N ARG A 219 -5.64 10.85 18.18
CA ARG A 219 -5.36 12.30 18.11
C ARG A 219 -6.61 13.13 17.84
N GLY A 220 -7.39 12.73 16.83
CA GLY A 220 -8.65 13.39 16.49
C GLY A 220 -9.68 13.36 17.62
N ALA A 221 -9.67 12.29 18.41
CA ALA A 221 -10.51 12.09 19.59
C ALA A 221 -9.94 12.73 20.88
N GLY A 222 -8.98 13.66 20.77
CA GLY A 222 -8.41 14.38 21.90
C GLY A 222 -7.53 13.50 22.81
N GLY A 223 -6.82 12.53 22.24
CA GLY A 223 -5.96 11.60 22.96
C GLY A 223 -6.72 10.48 23.68
N SER A 224 -7.96 10.19 23.28
CA SER A 224 -8.75 9.10 23.86
C SER A 224 -8.18 7.73 23.47
N VAL A 225 -7.69 6.99 24.47
CA VAL A 225 -7.26 5.59 24.28
C VAL A 225 -8.48 4.70 24.03
N LEU A 226 -9.64 5.03 24.62
CA LEU A 226 -10.89 4.35 24.33
C LEU A 226 -11.25 4.36 22.85
N ALA A 227 -11.04 5.49 22.17
CA ALA A 227 -11.34 5.59 20.73
C ALA A 227 -10.46 4.66 19.89
N PHE A 228 -9.18 4.48 20.27
CA PHE A 228 -8.30 3.50 19.64
C PHE A 228 -8.78 2.09 19.96
N ALA A 229 -9.01 1.78 21.23
CA ALA A 229 -9.48 0.46 21.67
C ALA A 229 -10.76 0.04 20.95
N LEU A 230 -11.74 0.94 20.80
CA LEU A 230 -12.96 0.70 20.03
C LEU A 230 -12.68 0.37 18.57
N LEU A 231 -11.80 1.14 17.91
CA LEU A 231 -11.40 0.88 16.54
C LEU A 231 -10.73 -0.50 16.40
N HIS A 232 -9.83 -0.84 17.32
CA HIS A 232 -9.14 -2.14 17.35
C HIS A 232 -10.14 -3.28 17.60
N THR A 233 -11.07 -3.13 18.54
CA THR A 233 -12.13 -4.12 18.77
C THR A 233 -12.99 -4.34 17.53
N VAL A 234 -13.44 -3.26 16.89
CA VAL A 234 -14.26 -3.35 15.68
C VAL A 234 -13.47 -3.98 14.54
N PHE A 235 -12.18 -3.64 14.40
CA PHE A 235 -11.29 -4.31 13.46
C PHE A 235 -11.21 -5.82 13.72
N ASN A 236 -10.93 -6.26 14.95
CA ASN A 236 -10.88 -7.69 15.30
C ASN A 236 -12.21 -8.39 15.01
N ARG A 237 -13.33 -7.77 15.43
CA ARG A 237 -14.66 -8.32 15.14
C ARG A 237 -14.98 -8.33 13.65
N THR A 238 -14.42 -7.44 12.83
CA THR A 238 -14.65 -7.44 11.38
C THR A 238 -13.79 -8.51 10.68
N ASN A 239 -12.56 -8.71 11.14
CA ASN A 239 -11.56 -9.57 10.51
C ASN A 239 -11.67 -11.05 10.92
N ASN A 240 -12.16 -11.34 12.13
CA ASN A 240 -12.18 -12.70 12.65
C ASN A 240 -13.19 -13.61 11.94
N PRO A 241 -12.94 -14.92 11.85
CA PRO A 241 -13.81 -15.88 11.16
C PRO A 241 -15.18 -16.05 11.83
N ASN A 242 -15.32 -15.73 13.11
CA ASN A 242 -16.60 -15.67 13.83
C ASN A 242 -17.16 -14.24 13.92
N GLY A 243 -16.64 -13.33 13.09
CA GLY A 243 -16.82 -11.89 13.13
C GLY A 243 -18.09 -11.36 12.47
N ILE A 244 -18.21 -10.02 12.46
CA ILE A 244 -19.30 -9.25 11.87
C ILE A 244 -19.46 -9.58 10.38
N VAL A 245 -18.35 -9.57 9.61
CA VAL A 245 -18.40 -9.76 8.16
C VAL A 245 -18.58 -11.23 7.81
N ALA A 246 -17.88 -12.11 8.51
CA ALA A 246 -18.03 -13.56 8.33
C ALA A 246 -19.46 -14.05 8.62
N ALA A 247 -20.20 -13.38 9.51
CA ALA A 247 -21.59 -13.72 9.82
C ALA A 247 -22.62 -13.20 8.79
N VAL A 248 -22.21 -12.39 7.81
CA VAL A 248 -23.09 -11.81 6.78
C VAL A 248 -22.68 -12.13 5.34
N LEU A 249 -21.40 -12.43 5.11
CA LEU A 249 -20.86 -12.76 3.79
C LEU A 249 -20.38 -14.21 3.75
N HIS A 250 -20.75 -14.92 2.68
CA HIS A 250 -20.12 -16.18 2.30
C HIS A 250 -19.04 -15.93 1.25
N GLY A 251 -17.81 -16.31 1.59
CA GLY A 251 -16.60 -16.15 0.79
C GLY A 251 -15.43 -15.73 1.67
N SER A 252 -14.26 -15.53 1.06
CA SER A 252 -13.04 -15.10 1.76
C SER A 252 -12.48 -13.79 1.19
N ALA A 253 -13.12 -13.20 0.17
CA ALA A 253 -12.58 -12.03 -0.51
C ALA A 253 -12.56 -10.80 0.42
N TYR A 254 -13.47 -10.73 1.40
CA TYR A 254 -13.47 -9.68 2.42
C TYR A 254 -12.18 -9.61 3.24
N GLN A 255 -11.42 -10.70 3.38
CA GLN A 255 -10.14 -10.70 4.09
C GLN A 255 -9.06 -9.89 3.37
N ILE A 256 -9.16 -9.80 2.04
CA ILE A 256 -8.33 -8.91 1.22
C ILE A 256 -8.96 -7.51 1.17
N GLY A 257 -10.30 -7.45 1.12
CA GLY A 257 -11.07 -6.21 1.18
C GLY A 257 -10.75 -5.37 2.41
N ILE A 258 -10.68 -5.96 3.61
CA ILE A 258 -10.41 -5.25 4.86
C ILE A 258 -9.05 -4.56 4.87
N LEU A 259 -8.01 -5.17 4.29
CA LEU A 259 -6.67 -4.57 4.21
C LEU A 259 -6.73 -3.28 3.37
N THR A 260 -7.44 -3.34 2.25
CA THR A 260 -7.68 -2.18 1.38
C THR A 260 -8.49 -1.10 2.09
N VAL A 261 -9.52 -1.50 2.83
CA VAL A 261 -10.38 -0.57 3.60
C VAL A 261 -9.61 0.15 4.69
N LEU A 262 -8.88 -0.59 5.54
CA LEU A 262 -8.05 0.00 6.59
C LEU A 262 -7.09 1.02 6.02
N LEU A 263 -6.57 0.71 4.85
CA LEU A 263 -5.61 1.55 4.22
C LEU A 263 -6.21 2.85 3.68
N LEU A 264 -7.31 2.75 2.94
CA LEU A 264 -8.05 3.92 2.45
C LEU A 264 -8.53 4.79 3.61
N LEU A 265 -8.96 4.18 4.72
CA LEU A 265 -9.32 4.90 5.95
C LEU A 265 -8.11 5.61 6.56
N THR A 266 -6.95 4.95 6.64
CA THR A 266 -5.71 5.55 7.15
C THR A 266 -5.36 6.80 6.35
N VAL A 267 -5.37 6.70 5.02
CA VAL A 267 -5.10 7.84 4.12
C VAL A 267 -6.15 8.93 4.32
N THR A 268 -7.44 8.59 4.32
CA THR A 268 -8.53 9.56 4.46
C THR A 268 -8.43 10.34 5.78
N VAL A 269 -8.19 9.65 6.89
CA VAL A 269 -8.06 10.28 8.21
C VAL A 269 -6.75 11.07 8.30
N ALA A 270 -5.66 10.60 7.68
CA ALA A 270 -4.40 11.32 7.61
C ALA A 270 -4.55 12.65 6.85
N LEU A 271 -5.28 12.65 5.73
CA LEU A 271 -5.56 13.85 4.93
C LEU A 271 -6.42 14.89 5.68
N ALA A 272 -7.12 14.49 6.74
CA ALA A 272 -7.81 15.43 7.62
C ALA A 272 -6.87 16.13 8.63
N GLN A 273 -5.62 15.69 8.76
CA GLN A 273 -4.66 16.25 9.71
C GLN A 273 -3.83 17.41 9.11
N ARG A 274 -3.71 18.49 9.88
CA ARG A 274 -3.03 19.72 9.41
C ARG A 274 -1.54 19.54 9.14
N ASP A 275 -0.86 18.75 9.96
CA ASP A 275 0.57 18.43 9.83
C ASP A 275 0.85 17.58 8.59
N VAL A 276 0.00 16.60 8.31
CA VAL A 276 0.06 15.80 7.07
C VAL A 276 -0.15 16.69 5.85
N ILE A 277 -1.18 17.54 5.86
CA ILE A 277 -1.42 18.51 4.77
C ILE A 277 -0.22 19.45 4.58
N ALA A 278 0.39 19.94 5.66
CA ALA A 278 1.58 20.77 5.60
C ALA A 278 2.78 20.01 5.00
N PHE A 279 2.97 18.73 5.34
CA PHE A 279 4.00 17.88 4.76
C PHE A 279 3.77 17.66 3.26
N ILE A 280 2.54 17.34 2.84
CA ILE A 280 2.18 17.16 1.42
C ILE A 280 2.49 18.43 0.63
N ARG A 281 2.18 19.61 1.17
CA ARG A 281 2.48 20.89 0.51
C ARG A 281 3.98 21.13 0.34
N ARG A 282 4.81 20.74 1.31
CA ARG A 282 6.27 20.92 1.27
C ARG A 282 6.97 19.86 0.42
N HIS A 283 6.47 18.62 0.45
CA HIS A 283 7.12 17.45 -0.14
C HIS A 283 6.13 16.58 -0.94
N PRO A 284 5.45 17.12 -1.97
CA PRO A 284 4.40 16.39 -2.70
C PRO A 284 4.92 15.11 -3.36
N HIS A 285 6.10 15.16 -3.99
CA HIS A 285 6.73 13.99 -4.62
C HIS A 285 7.12 12.93 -3.59
N ALA A 286 7.68 13.32 -2.44
CA ALA A 286 8.07 12.36 -1.41
C ALA A 286 6.85 11.68 -0.79
N PHE A 287 5.77 12.44 -0.52
CA PHE A 287 4.53 11.86 -0.02
C PHE A 287 3.90 10.90 -1.04
N PHE A 288 3.91 11.27 -2.32
CA PHE A 288 3.49 10.36 -3.39
C PHE A 288 4.30 9.07 -3.39
N LEU A 289 5.64 9.15 -3.31
CA LEU A 289 6.49 7.96 -3.27
C LEU A 289 6.24 7.10 -2.03
N ILE A 290 5.93 7.69 -0.87
CA ILE A 290 5.55 6.92 0.32
C ILE A 290 4.27 6.14 0.03
N VAL A 291 3.22 6.80 -0.50
CA VAL A 291 1.96 6.15 -0.87
C VAL A 291 2.18 5.07 -1.93
N PHE A 292 2.91 5.38 -2.99
CA PHE A 292 3.22 4.46 -4.07
C PHE A 292 3.97 3.21 -3.57
N SER A 293 5.06 3.39 -2.83
CA SER A 293 5.93 2.30 -2.38
C SER A 293 5.31 1.43 -1.29
N THR A 294 4.34 1.96 -0.52
CA THR A 294 3.65 1.18 0.51
C THR A 294 2.35 0.60 -0.04
N LEU A 295 1.47 1.45 -0.54
CA LEU A 295 0.07 1.12 -0.86
C LEU A 295 -0.05 0.58 -2.27
N GLY A 296 0.57 1.29 -3.21
CA GLY A 296 0.59 0.89 -4.61
C GLY A 296 1.27 -0.45 -4.79
N GLN A 297 2.44 -0.65 -4.16
CA GLN A 297 3.15 -1.93 -4.21
C GLN A 297 2.36 -3.04 -3.52
N ALA A 298 1.83 -2.83 -2.32
CA ALA A 298 1.02 -3.85 -1.64
C ALA A 298 -0.17 -4.29 -2.51
N ALA A 299 -0.91 -3.34 -3.10
CA ALA A 299 -2.02 -3.64 -4.00
C ALA A 299 -1.58 -4.36 -5.27
N ALA A 300 -0.45 -3.97 -5.88
CA ALA A 300 0.07 -4.59 -7.09
C ALA A 300 0.54 -6.04 -6.90
N PHE A 301 0.93 -6.41 -5.67
CA PHE A 301 1.32 -7.79 -5.33
C PHE A 301 0.14 -8.69 -4.94
N VAL A 302 -1.07 -8.15 -4.76
CA VAL A 302 -2.26 -8.94 -4.37
C VAL A 302 -2.51 -10.13 -5.32
N PRO A 303 -2.51 -10.00 -6.66
CA PRO A 303 -2.73 -11.15 -7.55
C PRO A 303 -1.64 -12.21 -7.44
N VAL A 304 -0.39 -11.78 -7.25
CA VAL A 304 0.76 -12.69 -7.06
C VAL A 304 0.57 -13.51 -5.79
N ILE A 305 0.15 -12.86 -4.70
CA ILE A 305 -0.15 -13.52 -3.43
C ILE A 305 -1.37 -14.43 -3.57
N ALA A 306 -2.45 -13.96 -4.22
CA ALA A 306 -3.67 -14.74 -4.47
C ALA A 306 -3.37 -16.06 -5.18
N HIS A 307 -2.60 -16.00 -6.27
CA HIS A 307 -2.20 -17.18 -7.02
C HIS A 307 -1.26 -18.09 -6.21
N ARG A 308 -0.20 -17.54 -5.60
CA ARG A 308 0.84 -18.33 -4.94
C ARG A 308 0.42 -18.96 -3.60
N VAL A 309 -0.43 -18.26 -2.85
CA VAL A 309 -0.82 -18.66 -1.49
C VAL A 309 -2.16 -19.37 -1.47
N TYR A 310 -3.11 -18.88 -2.26
CA TYR A 310 -4.50 -19.37 -2.23
C TYR A 310 -4.88 -20.18 -3.47
N GLY A 311 -3.99 -20.30 -4.45
CA GLY A 311 -4.30 -20.98 -5.73
C GLY A 311 -5.43 -20.29 -6.50
N ALA A 312 -5.69 -19.02 -6.23
CA ALA A 312 -6.79 -18.28 -6.83
C ALA A 312 -6.30 -17.47 -8.02
N ASP A 313 -6.75 -17.85 -9.22
CA ASP A 313 -6.44 -17.14 -10.46
C ASP A 313 -7.40 -15.97 -10.66
N TRP A 314 -6.88 -14.76 -10.48
CA TRP A 314 -7.63 -13.52 -10.59
C TRP A 314 -7.39 -12.85 -11.93
N ASN A 315 -8.38 -12.10 -12.43
CA ASN A 315 -8.25 -11.39 -13.70
C ASN A 315 -7.19 -10.27 -13.59
N ILE A 316 -6.01 -10.51 -14.18
CA ILE A 316 -4.85 -9.62 -14.12
C ILE A 316 -5.18 -8.22 -14.67
N GLU A 317 -6.01 -8.11 -15.72
CA GLU A 317 -6.36 -6.81 -16.32
C GLU A 317 -7.10 -5.92 -15.33
N LEU A 318 -8.10 -6.46 -14.62
CA LEU A 318 -8.83 -5.73 -13.58
C LEU A 318 -7.88 -5.24 -12.48
N TYR A 319 -6.90 -6.07 -12.12
CA TYR A 319 -5.88 -5.77 -11.12
C TYR A 319 -4.74 -4.88 -11.60
N LEU A 320 -4.64 -4.58 -12.90
CA LEU A 320 -3.77 -3.51 -13.38
C LEU A 320 -4.51 -2.17 -13.40
N ILE A 321 -5.77 -2.18 -13.82
CA ILE A 321 -6.60 -0.98 -13.95
C ILE A 321 -6.91 -0.39 -12.56
N LEU A 322 -7.43 -1.20 -11.64
CA LEU A 322 -7.88 -0.69 -10.34
C LEU A 322 -6.74 -0.07 -9.52
N PRO A 323 -5.56 -0.71 -9.36
CA PRO A 323 -4.45 -0.08 -8.64
C PRO A 323 -3.89 1.15 -9.35
N THR A 324 -3.89 1.17 -10.68
CA THR A 324 -3.47 2.37 -11.43
C THR A 324 -4.39 3.55 -11.14
N LEU A 325 -5.70 3.33 -11.09
CA LEU A 325 -6.65 4.40 -10.76
C LEU A 325 -6.59 4.81 -9.28
N LEU A 326 -6.57 3.83 -8.37
CA LEU A 326 -6.73 4.06 -6.93
C LEU A 326 -5.44 4.43 -6.20
N PHE A 327 -4.28 3.89 -6.62
CA PHE A 327 -3.02 4.02 -5.91
C PHE A 327 -1.92 4.76 -6.70
N LEU A 328 -2.14 5.04 -7.99
CA LEU A 328 -1.29 5.96 -8.77
C LEU A 328 -2.02 7.28 -9.05
N LEU A 329 -3.11 7.24 -9.83
CA LEU A 329 -3.78 8.44 -10.32
C LEU A 329 -4.44 9.24 -9.17
N LEU A 330 -5.29 8.61 -8.37
CA LEU A 330 -6.02 9.30 -7.30
C LEU A 330 -5.07 10.02 -6.31
N PRO A 331 -3.99 9.39 -5.80
CA PRO A 331 -3.01 10.08 -4.97
C PRO A 331 -2.38 11.28 -5.68
N ALA A 332 -1.97 11.15 -6.95
CA ALA A 332 -1.38 12.26 -7.70
C ALA A 332 -2.34 13.45 -7.84
N LEU A 333 -3.63 13.20 -8.13
CA LEU A 333 -4.65 14.25 -8.22
C LEU A 333 -4.91 14.93 -6.86
N VAL A 334 -5.04 14.15 -5.78
CA VAL A 334 -5.25 14.66 -4.42
C VAL A 334 -4.05 15.49 -3.96
N ILE A 335 -2.84 14.97 -4.13
CA ILE A 335 -1.60 15.67 -3.77
C ILE A 335 -1.46 16.95 -4.59
N THR A 336 -1.76 16.92 -5.89
CA THR A 336 -1.77 18.11 -6.75
C THR A 336 -2.75 19.16 -6.22
N ARG A 337 -3.97 18.75 -5.87
CA ARG A 337 -5.00 19.65 -5.32
C ARG A 337 -4.58 20.29 -4.00
N ILE A 338 -3.86 19.56 -3.15
CA ILE A 338 -3.38 20.01 -1.84
C ILE A 338 -2.17 20.94 -1.98
N ALA A 339 -1.20 20.55 -2.80
CA ALA A 339 0.08 21.24 -2.94
C ALA A 339 0.03 22.44 -3.88
N ARG A 340 -0.78 22.38 -4.95
CA ARG A 340 -0.86 23.41 -6.01
C ARG A 340 -2.23 24.06 -6.15
N GLY A 341 -3.20 23.67 -5.31
CA GLY A 341 -4.55 24.22 -5.36
C GLY A 341 -5.37 23.73 -6.56
N ALA A 342 -6.48 24.40 -6.81
CA ALA A 342 -7.40 24.06 -7.90
C ALA A 342 -6.77 24.30 -9.28
N ASP A 343 -5.95 25.34 -9.42
CA ASP A 343 -5.36 25.69 -10.72
C ASP A 343 -4.30 24.68 -11.17
N GLY A 344 -3.47 24.19 -10.24
CA GLY A 344 -2.54 23.10 -10.54
C GLY A 344 -3.26 21.81 -10.94
N LEU A 345 -4.39 21.49 -10.31
CA LEU A 345 -5.21 20.34 -10.70
C LEU A 345 -5.82 20.54 -12.09
N ARG A 346 -6.34 21.74 -12.39
CA ARG A 346 -6.86 22.08 -13.72
C ARG A 346 -5.78 22.03 -14.80
N GLU A 347 -4.56 22.41 -14.48
CA GLU A 347 -3.42 22.32 -15.41
C GLU A 347 -3.10 20.86 -15.73
N LEU A 348 -2.98 20.01 -14.70
CA LEU A 348 -2.77 18.57 -14.88
C LEU A 348 -3.92 17.96 -15.70
N ALA A 349 -5.17 18.23 -15.34
CA ALA A 349 -6.34 17.75 -16.09
C ALA A 349 -6.35 18.21 -17.55
N ARG A 350 -6.01 19.48 -17.83
CA ARG A 350 -5.89 19.99 -19.21
C ARG A 350 -4.82 19.25 -20.00
N SER A 351 -3.70 18.89 -19.37
CA SER A 351 -2.63 18.13 -20.03
C SER A 351 -3.07 16.72 -20.46
N MET A 352 -4.00 16.11 -19.71
CA MET A 352 -4.55 14.76 -19.99
C MET A 352 -5.44 14.73 -21.23
N VAL A 353 -6.04 15.87 -21.59
CA VAL A 353 -6.97 16.00 -22.74
C VAL A 353 -6.42 16.91 -23.84
N ARG A 354 -5.11 17.23 -23.79
CA ARG A 354 -4.47 18.10 -24.77
C ARG A 354 -4.09 17.34 -26.05
N PHE A 355 -5.07 17.15 -26.93
CA PHE A 355 -4.87 16.56 -28.26
C PHE A 355 -4.55 17.59 -29.36
N ARG A 356 -4.70 18.89 -29.08
CA ARG A 356 -4.34 19.94 -30.05
C ARG A 356 -2.84 20.21 -30.00
N VAL A 357 -2.08 19.35 -30.70
CA VAL A 357 -0.63 19.46 -30.94
C VAL A 357 -0.36 19.36 -32.43
N HIS A 358 0.84 19.72 -32.88
CA HIS A 358 1.19 19.64 -34.30
C HIS A 358 1.00 18.20 -34.85
N PRO A 359 0.31 17.98 -35.98
CA PRO A 359 -0.08 16.65 -36.44
C PRO A 359 1.07 15.65 -36.59
N ALA A 360 2.28 16.12 -36.93
CA ALA A 360 3.47 15.27 -37.06
C ALA A 360 3.79 14.46 -35.79
N TRP A 361 3.39 14.93 -34.60
CA TRP A 361 3.59 14.18 -33.35
C TRP A 361 2.83 12.87 -33.31
N TYR A 362 1.71 12.75 -34.03
CA TYR A 362 0.91 11.52 -34.10
C TYR A 362 1.55 10.44 -34.98
N LEU A 363 2.57 10.79 -35.77
CA LEU A 363 3.38 9.80 -36.48
C LEU A 363 4.17 8.90 -35.51
N LEU A 364 4.48 9.39 -34.29
CA LEU A 364 5.16 8.57 -33.29
C LEU A 364 4.31 7.36 -32.85
N PRO A 365 3.11 7.54 -32.22
CA PRO A 365 2.32 6.41 -31.76
C PRO A 365 1.69 5.60 -32.92
N LEU A 366 1.34 6.24 -34.04
CA LEU A 366 0.64 5.54 -35.12
C LEU A 366 1.59 4.85 -36.10
N VAL A 367 2.82 5.33 -36.30
CA VAL A 367 3.71 4.80 -37.33
C VAL A 367 5.03 4.32 -36.74
N ALA A 368 5.80 5.22 -36.12
CA ALA A 368 7.16 4.91 -35.70
C ALA A 368 7.22 3.78 -34.66
N VAL A 369 6.39 3.85 -33.62
CA VAL A 369 6.35 2.85 -32.54
C VAL A 369 5.94 1.46 -33.05
N PRO A 370 4.79 1.27 -33.73
CA PRO A 370 4.42 -0.05 -34.24
C PRO A 370 5.43 -0.58 -35.26
N ALA A 371 5.96 0.26 -36.16
CA ALA A 371 6.98 -0.15 -37.10
C ALA A 371 8.25 -0.66 -36.39
N LEU A 372 8.82 0.12 -35.46
CA LEU A 372 9.99 -0.29 -34.69
C LEU A 372 9.73 -1.56 -33.87
N THR A 373 8.52 -1.73 -33.34
CA THR A 373 8.14 -2.93 -32.58
C THR A 373 8.07 -4.16 -33.50
N LEU A 374 7.51 -4.04 -34.71
CA LEU A 374 7.52 -5.10 -35.72
C LEU A 374 8.95 -5.46 -36.14
N LEU A 375 9.85 -4.47 -36.27
CA LEU A 375 11.26 -4.71 -36.58
C LEU A 375 11.95 -5.62 -35.55
N THR A 376 11.54 -5.58 -34.28
CA THR A 376 12.08 -6.48 -33.24
C THR A 376 11.71 -7.96 -33.46
N ALA A 377 10.66 -8.23 -34.25
CA ALA A 377 10.13 -9.57 -34.51
C ALA A 377 10.52 -10.14 -35.88
N LEU A 378 11.14 -9.34 -36.75
CA LEU A 378 11.54 -9.72 -38.12
C LEU A 378 12.43 -10.97 -38.24
N PRO A 379 13.29 -11.34 -37.27
CA PRO A 379 14.05 -12.57 -37.37
C PRO A 379 13.18 -13.84 -37.43
N ALA A 380 11.89 -13.75 -37.09
CA ALA A 380 10.95 -14.85 -37.23
C ALA A 380 10.11 -14.71 -38.52
N PRO A 381 9.91 -15.80 -39.28
CA PRO A 381 8.99 -15.76 -40.42
C PRO A 381 7.55 -15.59 -39.91
N SER A 382 6.91 -14.47 -40.28
CA SER A 382 5.50 -14.22 -39.94
C SER A 382 4.54 -15.15 -40.69
N GLY A 383 4.88 -15.51 -41.93
CA GLY A 383 4.01 -16.28 -42.83
C GLY A 383 2.74 -15.52 -43.24
N VAL A 384 2.64 -14.23 -42.94
CA VAL A 384 1.47 -13.36 -43.24
C VAL A 384 1.76 -12.45 -44.42
N THR A 385 0.73 -12.21 -45.23
CA THR A 385 0.72 -11.27 -46.34
C THR A 385 0.64 -9.82 -45.86
N ALA A 386 0.99 -8.86 -46.73
CA ALA A 386 0.83 -7.43 -46.43
C ALA A 386 -0.64 -7.04 -46.15
N ALA A 387 -1.60 -7.72 -46.79
CA ALA A 387 -3.02 -7.50 -46.56
C ALA A 387 -3.47 -7.96 -45.17
N GLU A 388 -2.97 -9.11 -44.70
CA GLU A 388 -3.23 -9.60 -43.34
C GLU A 388 -2.58 -8.71 -42.28
N ALA A 389 -1.36 -8.23 -42.54
CA ALA A 389 -0.69 -7.26 -41.66
C ALA A 389 -1.47 -5.93 -41.57
N ALA A 390 -1.95 -5.40 -42.70
CA ALA A 390 -2.79 -4.20 -42.72
C ALA A 390 -4.12 -4.43 -42.00
N THR A 391 -4.72 -5.61 -42.18
CA THR A 391 -5.95 -5.99 -41.47
C THR A 391 -5.72 -6.02 -39.97
N ALA A 392 -4.68 -6.72 -39.49
CA ALA A 392 -4.34 -6.80 -38.07
C ALA A 392 -4.00 -5.44 -37.47
N TYR A 393 -3.36 -4.55 -38.23
CA TYR A 393 -3.11 -3.19 -37.77
C TYR A 393 -4.43 -2.47 -37.43
N VAL A 394 -5.46 -2.62 -38.27
CA VAL A 394 -6.77 -1.97 -38.06
C VAL A 394 -7.61 -2.72 -37.02
N THR A 395 -7.65 -4.06 -37.05
CA THR A 395 -8.57 -4.86 -36.22
C THR A 395 -7.99 -5.28 -34.88
N VAL A 396 -6.67 -5.24 -34.71
CA VAL A 396 -5.98 -5.62 -33.46
C VAL A 396 -5.25 -4.44 -32.86
N PHE A 397 -4.35 -3.80 -33.60
CA PHE A 397 -3.51 -2.74 -33.03
C PHE A 397 -4.31 -1.50 -32.63
N LEU A 398 -5.17 -0.96 -33.51
CA LEU A 398 -5.94 0.26 -33.17
C LEU A 398 -6.91 0.05 -31.98
N PRO A 399 -7.67 -1.07 -31.89
CA PRO A 399 -8.47 -1.37 -30.71
C PRO A 399 -7.63 -1.57 -29.45
N ALA A 400 -6.52 -2.31 -29.53
CA ALA A 400 -5.62 -2.50 -28.40
C ALA A 400 -4.98 -1.18 -27.94
N LEU A 401 -4.60 -0.30 -28.87
CA LEU A 401 -4.09 1.04 -28.60
C LEU A 401 -5.14 1.87 -27.85
N ALA A 402 -6.38 1.91 -28.35
CA ALA A 402 -7.46 2.64 -27.71
C ALA A 402 -7.74 2.09 -26.30
N PHE A 403 -7.81 0.77 -26.16
CA PHE A 403 -8.01 0.10 -24.88
C PHE A 403 -6.89 0.46 -23.89
N GLN A 404 -5.63 0.18 -24.22
CA GLN A 404 -4.47 0.45 -23.35
C GLN A 404 -4.35 1.93 -22.98
N PHE A 405 -4.61 2.82 -23.94
CA PHE A 405 -4.61 4.26 -23.69
C PHE A 405 -5.67 4.65 -22.64
N LEU A 406 -6.90 4.17 -22.78
CA LEU A 406 -8.02 4.54 -21.94
C LEU A 406 -8.03 3.84 -20.57
N THR A 407 -7.47 2.64 -20.46
CA THR A 407 -7.54 1.85 -19.24
C THR A 407 -6.31 1.98 -18.35
N THR A 408 -5.13 2.25 -18.92
CA THR A 408 -3.86 2.18 -18.18
C THR A 408 -2.92 3.35 -18.51
N ASN A 409 -2.43 3.45 -19.74
CA ASN A 409 -1.26 4.27 -20.07
C ASN A 409 -1.50 5.78 -19.95
N LEU A 410 -2.71 6.29 -20.21
CA LEU A 410 -3.01 7.70 -19.95
C LEU A 410 -2.85 8.04 -18.47
N TRP A 411 -3.32 7.15 -17.60
CA TRP A 411 -3.31 7.36 -16.15
C TRP A 411 -1.91 7.23 -15.57
N GLU A 412 -1.13 6.24 -16.03
CA GLU A 412 0.29 6.13 -15.69
C GLU A 412 1.06 7.39 -16.09
N GLU A 413 0.86 7.88 -17.32
CA GLU A 413 1.60 9.07 -17.78
C GLU A 413 1.10 10.37 -17.17
N THR A 414 -0.16 10.43 -16.72
CA THR A 414 -0.65 11.53 -15.88
C THR A 414 0.16 11.64 -14.60
N VAL A 415 0.53 10.50 -14.03
CA VAL A 415 1.30 10.43 -12.79
C VAL A 415 2.78 10.66 -13.07
N TRP A 416 3.40 9.84 -13.91
CA TRP A 416 4.85 9.85 -14.10
C TRP A 416 5.32 11.02 -14.94
N THR A 417 4.64 11.34 -16.05
CA THR A 417 5.04 12.46 -16.92
C THR A 417 4.45 13.78 -16.43
N GLY A 418 3.14 13.82 -16.12
CA GLY A 418 2.44 15.04 -15.74
C GLY A 418 2.74 15.51 -14.31
N PHE A 419 2.48 14.67 -13.31
CA PHE A 419 2.61 15.03 -11.90
C PHE A 419 4.07 14.94 -11.39
N PHE A 420 4.80 13.90 -11.78
CA PHE A 420 6.11 13.60 -11.22
C PHE A 420 7.25 14.27 -12.00
N GLN A 421 7.53 13.79 -13.22
CA GLN A 421 8.68 14.20 -14.02
C GLN A 421 8.57 15.64 -14.51
N GLY A 422 7.44 16.06 -15.08
CA GLY A 422 7.25 17.40 -15.65
C GLY A 422 7.70 18.54 -14.72
N PRO A 423 7.20 18.59 -13.47
CA PRO A 423 7.65 19.53 -12.47
C PRO A 423 9.13 19.45 -12.11
N LEU A 424 9.70 18.25 -12.07
CA LEU A 424 11.13 18.07 -11.83
C LEU A 424 11.94 18.59 -13.03
N GLN A 425 11.43 18.48 -14.26
CA GLN A 425 12.08 19.06 -15.45
C GLN A 425 12.09 20.59 -15.36
N ASP A 426 10.97 21.20 -14.99
CA ASP A 426 10.86 22.66 -14.87
C ASP A 426 11.79 23.20 -13.76
N ARG A 427 12.01 22.44 -12.68
CA ARG A 427 12.84 22.87 -11.53
C ARG A 427 14.33 22.52 -11.66
N PHE A 428 14.65 21.34 -12.18
CA PHE A 428 15.99 20.76 -12.13
C PHE A 428 16.58 20.44 -13.51
N GLY A 429 15.81 20.65 -14.57
CA GLY A 429 16.19 20.29 -15.93
C GLY A 429 15.87 18.83 -16.31
N PRO A 430 15.92 18.50 -17.61
CA PRO A 430 15.42 17.24 -18.14
C PRO A 430 16.16 16.01 -17.60
N TRP A 431 17.50 16.04 -17.56
CA TRP A 431 18.29 14.87 -17.16
C TRP A 431 18.10 14.49 -15.69
N ARG A 432 18.07 15.47 -14.78
CA ARG A 432 17.82 15.20 -13.36
C ARG A 432 16.41 14.65 -13.14
N ALA A 433 15.42 15.18 -13.85
CA ALA A 433 14.06 14.68 -13.76
C ALA A 433 13.92 13.24 -14.26
N VAL A 434 14.58 12.90 -15.38
CA VAL A 434 14.64 11.52 -15.90
C VAL A 434 15.28 10.60 -14.84
N LEU A 435 16.48 10.93 -14.35
CA LEU A 435 17.19 10.11 -13.36
C LEU A 435 16.39 9.91 -12.07
N LEU A 436 15.63 10.92 -11.63
CA LEU A 436 14.77 10.84 -10.45
C LEU A 436 13.50 10.02 -10.70
N THR A 437 12.95 10.01 -11.91
CA THR A 437 11.68 9.35 -12.23
C THR A 437 11.87 7.88 -12.59
N THR A 438 12.93 7.57 -13.34
CA THR A 438 13.23 6.23 -13.87
C THR A 438 13.19 5.09 -12.84
N PRO A 439 13.87 5.17 -11.67
CA PRO A 439 13.88 4.03 -10.74
C PRO A 439 12.49 3.74 -10.18
N PHE A 440 11.69 4.76 -9.88
CA PHE A 440 10.34 4.57 -9.33
C PHE A 440 9.35 4.10 -10.39
N PHE A 441 9.49 4.58 -11.64
CA PHE A 441 8.73 4.05 -12.76
C PHE A 441 9.04 2.56 -13.00
N ALA A 442 10.32 2.16 -12.94
CA ALA A 442 10.70 0.76 -13.06
C ALA A 442 10.14 -0.08 -11.90
N LEU A 443 10.19 0.42 -10.66
CA LEU A 443 9.63 -0.25 -9.47
C LEU A 443 8.12 -0.53 -9.57
N GLN A 444 7.37 0.21 -10.39
CA GLN A 444 5.95 -0.10 -10.61
C GLN A 444 5.74 -1.51 -11.20
N HIS A 445 6.70 -2.02 -11.95
CA HIS A 445 6.62 -3.29 -12.65
C HIS A 445 7.13 -4.46 -11.80
N LEU A 446 7.46 -4.22 -10.52
CA LEU A 446 8.10 -5.20 -9.66
C LEU A 446 7.24 -6.46 -9.48
N SER A 447 5.93 -6.30 -9.29
CA SER A 447 5.02 -7.46 -9.14
C SER A 447 4.93 -8.32 -10.41
N LEU A 448 5.18 -7.74 -11.59
CA LEU A 448 5.10 -8.44 -12.87
C LEU A 448 6.34 -9.30 -13.15
N VAL A 449 7.51 -8.91 -12.65
CA VAL A 449 8.78 -9.61 -12.92
C VAL A 449 9.09 -10.74 -11.95
N PHE A 450 8.49 -10.76 -10.76
CA PHE A 450 8.72 -11.80 -9.75
C PHE A 450 7.75 -13.00 -9.87
N GLY A 451 7.28 -13.31 -11.07
CA GLY A 451 6.47 -14.50 -11.37
C GLY A 451 7.26 -15.81 -11.45
N GLY A 452 8.58 -15.76 -11.68
CA GLY A 452 9.48 -16.92 -11.86
C GLY A 452 10.47 -17.12 -10.70
N THR A 453 11.71 -17.52 -11.02
CA THR A 453 12.78 -17.59 -10.00
C THR A 453 13.27 -16.17 -9.64
N PHE A 454 13.85 -16.01 -8.45
CA PHE A 454 14.39 -14.72 -8.01
C PHE A 454 15.43 -14.15 -9.00
N GLY A 455 16.31 -15.00 -9.54
CA GLY A 455 17.33 -14.59 -10.52
C GLY A 455 16.74 -14.09 -11.83
N GLN A 456 15.70 -14.76 -12.35
CA GLN A 456 14.97 -14.30 -13.54
C GLN A 456 14.28 -12.96 -13.30
N GLY A 457 13.62 -12.80 -12.15
CA GLY A 457 12.97 -11.54 -11.79
C GLY A 457 13.96 -10.38 -11.68
N LEU A 458 15.14 -10.61 -11.09
CA LEU A 458 16.19 -9.59 -11.02
C LEU A 458 16.71 -9.19 -12.41
N ALA A 459 16.94 -10.16 -13.29
CA ALA A 459 17.39 -9.90 -14.66
C ALA A 459 16.34 -9.10 -15.46
N GLN A 460 15.06 -9.50 -15.38
CA GLN A 460 13.95 -8.79 -16.02
C GLN A 460 13.78 -7.38 -15.46
N PHE A 461 13.90 -7.20 -14.15
CA PHE A 461 13.87 -5.87 -13.53
C PHE A 461 15.00 -4.97 -14.04
N GLY A 462 16.21 -5.51 -14.19
CA GLY A 462 17.34 -4.79 -14.78
C GLY A 462 17.05 -4.31 -16.21
N LEU A 463 16.45 -5.18 -17.04
CA LEU A 463 16.04 -4.81 -18.41
C LEU A 463 14.95 -3.73 -18.41
N ILE A 464 13.95 -3.85 -17.53
CA ILE A 464 12.89 -2.83 -17.37
C ILE A 464 13.49 -1.51 -16.92
N LEU A 465 14.45 -1.49 -16.00
CA LEU A 465 15.10 -0.26 -15.53
C LEU A 465 15.79 0.47 -16.67
N VAL A 466 16.49 -0.26 -17.55
CA VAL A 466 17.12 0.30 -18.75
C VAL A 466 16.05 0.84 -19.71
N ALA A 467 15.05 0.05 -20.07
CA ALA A 467 13.96 0.48 -20.97
C ALA A 467 13.19 1.70 -20.41
N ALA A 468 12.96 1.73 -19.10
CA ALA A 468 12.33 2.82 -18.38
C ALA A 468 13.13 4.12 -18.51
N PHE A 469 14.46 4.07 -18.43
CA PHE A 469 15.32 5.25 -18.62
C PHE A 469 15.04 5.93 -19.95
N PHE A 470 15.17 5.19 -21.06
CA PHE A 470 14.97 5.74 -22.39
C PHE A 470 13.52 6.13 -22.66
N THR A 471 12.56 5.38 -22.12
CA THR A 471 11.14 5.76 -22.16
C THR A 471 10.91 7.11 -21.48
N ARG A 472 11.47 7.32 -20.27
CA ARG A 472 11.35 8.59 -19.56
C ARG A 472 12.04 9.74 -20.30
N VAL A 473 13.15 9.49 -20.99
CA VAL A 473 13.78 10.50 -21.89
C VAL A 473 12.80 10.90 -23.00
N LEU A 474 12.26 9.92 -23.73
CA LEU A 474 11.35 10.17 -24.86
C LEU A 474 10.08 10.90 -24.41
N LEU A 475 9.38 10.37 -23.40
CA LEU A 475 8.11 10.94 -22.94
C LEU A 475 8.31 12.30 -22.27
N GLY A 476 9.41 12.47 -21.53
CA GLY A 476 9.83 13.76 -20.97
C GLY A 476 10.06 14.82 -22.04
N TRP A 477 10.73 14.45 -23.14
CA TRP A 477 10.97 15.31 -24.29
C TRP A 477 9.68 15.68 -25.03
N ILE A 478 8.80 14.70 -25.28
CA ILE A 478 7.45 14.93 -25.84
C ILE A 478 6.69 15.92 -24.96
N TYR A 479 6.66 15.70 -23.66
CA TYR A 479 5.94 16.55 -22.72
C TYR A 479 6.54 17.96 -22.64
N GLN A 480 7.86 18.10 -22.69
CA GLN A 480 8.50 19.42 -22.71
C GLN A 480 8.10 20.25 -23.93
N ARG A 481 7.96 19.60 -25.10
CA ARG A 481 7.63 20.26 -26.38
C ARG A 481 6.14 20.53 -26.57
N THR A 482 5.29 19.70 -26.00
CA THR A 482 3.84 19.72 -26.28
C THR A 482 2.98 20.05 -25.06
N ARG A 483 3.51 19.86 -23.86
CA ARG A 483 2.79 19.87 -22.57
C ARG A 483 1.54 18.98 -22.60
N SER A 484 1.58 17.91 -23.40
CA SER A 484 0.49 16.94 -23.57
C SER A 484 0.86 15.62 -22.91
N VAL A 485 0.19 15.33 -21.78
CA VAL A 485 0.21 13.99 -21.19
C VAL A 485 -0.53 13.01 -22.10
N ALA A 486 -1.62 13.47 -22.75
CA ALA A 486 -2.38 12.65 -23.69
C ALA A 486 -1.48 12.04 -24.77
N LEU A 487 -0.60 12.84 -25.38
CA LEU A 487 0.33 12.35 -26.40
C LEU A 487 1.39 11.41 -25.83
N ALA A 488 1.94 11.70 -24.65
CA ALA A 488 2.89 10.81 -23.98
C ALA A 488 2.26 9.45 -23.65
N GLY A 489 1.03 9.47 -23.10
CA GLY A 489 0.22 8.28 -22.85
C GLY A 489 -0.09 7.51 -24.12
N LEU A 490 -0.37 8.18 -25.25
CA LEU A 490 -0.64 7.53 -26.52
C LEU A 490 0.60 6.85 -27.10
N VAL A 491 1.78 7.45 -26.98
CA VAL A 491 3.07 6.83 -27.37
C VAL A 491 3.38 5.61 -26.51
N HIS A 492 3.15 5.71 -25.20
CA HIS A 492 3.32 4.58 -24.30
C HIS A 492 2.32 3.45 -24.62
N ALA A 493 1.04 3.78 -24.82
CA ALA A 493 0.01 2.84 -25.21
C ALA A 493 0.29 2.15 -26.55
N ALA A 494 0.86 2.86 -27.52
CA ALA A 494 1.25 2.29 -28.80
C ALA A 494 2.34 1.22 -28.65
N ALA A 495 3.30 1.42 -27.75
CA ALA A 495 4.33 0.43 -27.50
C ALA A 495 3.75 -0.82 -26.85
N ASN A 496 2.86 -0.64 -25.87
CA ASN A 496 2.16 -1.75 -25.23
C ASN A 496 1.28 -2.51 -26.23
N ALA A 497 0.40 -1.82 -26.95
CA ALA A 497 -0.49 -2.42 -27.95
C ALA A 497 0.28 -3.15 -29.06
N ALA A 498 1.38 -2.57 -29.56
CA ALA A 498 2.20 -3.23 -30.56
C ALA A 498 2.89 -4.49 -30.01
N GLY A 499 3.42 -4.42 -28.78
CA GLY A 499 4.17 -5.51 -28.15
C GLY A 499 3.30 -6.68 -27.68
N ILE A 500 2.13 -6.40 -27.10
CA ILE A 500 1.26 -7.41 -26.48
C ILE A 500 0.14 -7.91 -27.39
N ALA A 501 -0.21 -7.19 -28.46
CA ALA A 501 -1.31 -7.57 -29.35
C ALA A 501 -0.85 -7.73 -30.81
N LEU A 502 -0.28 -6.69 -31.42
CA LEU A 502 0.04 -6.71 -32.86
C LEU A 502 1.10 -7.75 -33.23
N VAL A 503 2.26 -7.74 -32.54
CA VAL A 503 3.34 -8.69 -32.84
C VAL A 503 2.93 -10.13 -32.54
N PRO A 504 2.31 -10.46 -31.40
CA PRO A 504 1.79 -11.80 -31.15
C PRO A 504 0.82 -12.28 -32.23
N GLN A 505 -0.05 -11.40 -32.73
CA GLN A 505 -0.97 -11.75 -33.82
C GLN A 505 -0.25 -12.12 -35.12
N LEU A 506 0.82 -11.40 -35.47
CA LEU A 506 1.49 -11.54 -36.77
C LEU A 506 2.65 -12.53 -36.77
N PHE A 507 3.31 -12.73 -35.63
CA PHE A 507 4.54 -13.52 -35.51
C PHE A 507 4.47 -14.63 -34.45
N ARG A 508 3.33 -14.76 -33.74
CA ARG A 508 3.11 -15.75 -32.66
C ARG A 508 4.20 -15.76 -31.57
N GLN A 509 4.75 -14.58 -31.29
CA GLN A 509 5.78 -14.36 -30.28
C GLN A 509 5.57 -13.00 -29.60
N PRO A 510 6.14 -12.78 -28.40
CA PRO A 510 6.10 -11.47 -27.73
C PRO A 510 6.82 -10.40 -28.56
N GLY A 511 6.25 -9.19 -28.62
CA GLY A 511 6.89 -8.05 -29.29
C GLY A 511 7.71 -7.16 -28.34
N GLY A 512 8.80 -6.58 -28.86
CA GLY A 512 9.68 -5.68 -28.11
C GLY A 512 9.18 -4.24 -28.04
N GLY A 513 7.95 -4.00 -27.54
CA GLY A 513 7.38 -2.65 -27.43
C GLY A 513 8.26 -1.68 -26.61
N GLY A 514 8.79 -2.14 -25.47
CA GLY A 514 9.76 -1.39 -24.68
C GLY A 514 11.07 -1.09 -25.42
N THR A 515 11.51 -2.00 -26.30
CA THR A 515 12.69 -1.79 -27.16
C THR A 515 12.45 -0.68 -28.17
N ALA A 516 11.26 -0.57 -28.75
CA ALA A 516 10.91 0.53 -29.65
C ALA A 516 11.01 1.90 -28.94
N LEU A 517 10.48 2.00 -27.71
CA LEU A 517 10.61 3.22 -26.90
C LEU A 517 12.08 3.51 -26.53
N LEU A 518 12.86 2.46 -26.26
CA LEU A 518 14.29 2.57 -26.01
C LEU A 518 15.02 3.21 -27.19
N LEU A 519 14.82 2.68 -28.40
CA LEU A 519 15.47 3.18 -29.62
C LEU A 519 15.10 4.64 -29.90
N LEU A 520 13.83 5.00 -29.76
CA LEU A 520 13.37 6.39 -29.92
C LEU A 520 13.96 7.32 -28.85
N GLY A 521 14.02 6.85 -27.60
CA GLY A 521 14.70 7.57 -26.52
C GLY A 521 16.17 7.81 -26.83
N LEU A 522 16.89 6.79 -27.34
CA LEU A 522 18.29 6.92 -27.76
C LEU A 522 18.45 7.95 -28.88
N VAL A 523 17.55 7.97 -29.87
CA VAL A 523 17.55 9.00 -30.93
C VAL A 523 17.41 10.41 -30.33
N VAL A 524 16.53 10.59 -29.34
CA VAL A 524 16.40 11.87 -28.62
C VAL A 524 17.72 12.26 -27.93
N ILE A 525 18.39 11.31 -27.27
CA ILE A 525 19.70 11.58 -26.63
C ILE A 525 20.72 12.02 -27.68
N LEU A 526 20.90 11.24 -28.74
CA LEU A 526 21.92 11.49 -29.77
C LEU A 526 21.69 12.82 -30.49
N THR A 527 20.45 13.14 -30.85
CA THR A 527 20.10 14.41 -31.50
C THR A 527 20.32 15.61 -30.57
N THR A 528 20.02 15.47 -29.27
CA THR A 528 20.25 16.53 -28.27
C THR A 528 21.74 16.80 -28.06
N LEU A 529 22.56 15.73 -28.00
CA LEU A 529 24.02 15.84 -27.89
C LEU A 529 24.63 16.49 -29.13
N ALA A 530 24.21 16.07 -30.33
CA ALA A 530 24.68 16.64 -31.59
C ALA A 530 24.34 18.14 -31.70
N ALA A 531 23.12 18.54 -31.35
CA ALA A 531 22.71 19.94 -31.33
C ALA A 531 23.58 20.76 -30.36
N SER A 532 23.82 20.24 -29.16
CA SER A 532 24.62 20.91 -28.13
C SER A 532 26.07 21.13 -28.58
N ALA A 533 26.69 20.13 -29.22
CA ALA A 533 28.06 20.22 -29.74
C ALA A 533 28.21 21.28 -30.85
N VAL A 534 27.19 21.46 -31.69
CA VAL A 534 27.19 22.49 -32.75
C VAL A 534 27.12 23.89 -32.16
N THR A 535 26.29 24.11 -31.13
CA THR A 535 26.22 25.41 -30.42
C THR A 535 27.54 25.77 -29.74
N THR A 536 28.20 24.83 -29.08
CA THR A 536 29.50 25.08 -28.44
C THR A 536 30.60 25.43 -29.46
N ARG A 537 30.62 24.75 -30.62
CA ARG A 537 31.57 25.08 -31.70
C ARG A 537 31.33 26.45 -32.34
N LYS A 538 30.07 26.90 -32.43
CA LYS A 538 29.77 28.26 -32.92
C LYS A 538 30.16 29.33 -31.90
N GLY A 539 29.96 29.10 -30.61
CA GLY A 539 30.39 30.02 -29.54
C GLY A 539 31.91 30.21 -29.49
N LEU A 540 32.68 29.15 -29.71
CA LEU A 540 34.16 29.20 -29.76
C LEU A 540 34.74 29.78 -31.05
N ARG A 541 33.95 29.94 -32.12
CA ARG A 541 34.39 30.59 -33.38
C ARG A 541 34.10 32.09 -33.42
N HIS A 542 33.36 32.61 -32.43
CA HIS A 542 33.00 34.02 -32.29
C HIS A 542 33.59 34.68 -31.03
N ALA A 543 34.42 33.93 -30.29
CA ALA A 543 35.34 34.42 -29.26
C ALA A 543 36.75 34.36 -29.83
#